data_AF-A0A9X3I090-F1
#
_entry.id   AF-A0A9X3I090-F1
#
_cell.length_a   1.000
_cell.length_b   1.000
_cell.length_c   1.000
_cell.angle_alpha   90.00
_cell.angle_beta   90.00
_cell.angle_gamma   90.00
#
_symmetry.space_group_name_H-M   'P 1'
#
loop_
_entity.id
_entity.type
_entity.pdbx_description
1 polymer ?
#
loop_
_entity_poly.entity_id
_entity_poly.type
_entity_poly.pdbx_seq_one_letter_code
_entity_poly.pdbx_strand_id
1 'polypeptide(L)'
;MYTLSSKLKLFSIILMVVGLLGLVYGFFAVPSTIEDVRELVAHDGHGEVVEMPLTGQTEDELEDDARGFDYVPSEHKVETDRTDEEVHKMAEDAELVHLEHILHQLQNKPWAALYVAAFFFFMIALGVLAFYAVQFAAQAGWSPVLFRVMEGITAYLLPGGVIMFILLALSSFHFNHLFIWMDPEVVAHDEIIQNKQSYLNVPFFLIRALIYIGGWVLFRHLLTRNSRKQDEATGITWYKKNFKLAAGFLVFFIVTESMMSWDWIMSLDPHWFSTLFGWYVFSSMFVSGITVIALVTIYLKSRNYLPFVNDSHIHDLAKFMFGISIFWTYLWFSQFLLIWYSNIPEEVTYYVARIEDYGLVFFGMVVLNFLFPLLLLMNSDFKRVNWFVVMTGIIILLGHYLDIFVMVMPATVGESWFIGIPELSSLAFFGGLFIFVVFSALTKAPLLAKGNPFIKESEHYHY
;
A
#
# COMPACT_ATOMS: atom_id res chain seq x y z
N MET A 1 -1.52 -20.55 -27.94
CA MET A 1 -2.28 -19.87 -26.86
C MET A 1 -1.73 -20.32 -25.52
N TYR A 2 -1.79 -19.49 -24.48
CA TYR A 2 -1.41 -19.92 -23.13
C TYR A 2 -2.43 -20.91 -22.58
N THR A 3 -1.95 -21.95 -21.89
CA THR A 3 -2.79 -22.93 -21.19
C THR A 3 -2.48 -22.86 -19.70
N LEU A 4 -3.50 -22.60 -18.89
CA LEU A 4 -3.34 -22.54 -17.44
C LEU A 4 -2.94 -23.91 -16.91
N SER A 5 -1.76 -24.00 -16.30
CA SER A 5 -1.28 -25.23 -15.67
C SER A 5 -2.22 -25.66 -14.55
N SER A 6 -2.60 -26.95 -14.52
CA SER A 6 -3.40 -27.54 -13.44
C SER A 6 -2.72 -27.36 -12.07
N LYS A 7 -1.38 -27.44 -12.03
CA LYS A 7 -0.59 -27.20 -10.81
C LYS A 7 -0.69 -25.77 -10.33
N LEU A 8 -0.59 -24.79 -11.24
CA LEU A 8 -0.69 -23.37 -10.88
C LEU A 8 -2.10 -23.00 -10.41
N LYS A 9 -3.12 -23.55 -11.07
CA LYS A 9 -4.52 -23.41 -10.64
C LYS A 9 -4.72 -23.98 -9.23
N LEU A 10 -4.27 -25.21 -8.99
CA LEU A 10 -4.36 -25.83 -7.66
C LEU A 10 -3.60 -25.02 -6.60
N PHE A 11 -2.39 -24.58 -6.90
CA PHE A 11 -1.59 -23.73 -6.00
C PHE A 11 -2.32 -22.44 -5.62
N SER A 12 -2.89 -21.72 -6.60
CA SER A 12 -3.67 -20.51 -6.33
C SER A 12 -4.91 -20.77 -5.46
N ILE A 13 -5.58 -21.92 -5.65
CA ILE A 13 -6.74 -22.30 -4.83
C ILE A 13 -6.32 -22.64 -3.41
N ILE A 14 -5.21 -23.36 -3.22
CA ILE A 14 -4.67 -23.67 -1.89
C ILE A 14 -4.34 -22.38 -1.14
N LEU A 15 -3.67 -21.42 -1.79
CA LEU A 15 -3.38 -20.11 -1.20
C LEU A 15 -4.65 -19.36 -0.78
N MET A 16 -5.68 -19.35 -1.63
CA MET A 16 -6.98 -18.74 -1.30
C MET A 16 -7.67 -19.45 -0.12
N VAL A 17 -7.68 -20.77 -0.08
CA VAL A 17 -8.36 -21.51 1.01
C VAL A 17 -7.61 -21.36 2.33
N VAL A 18 -6.29 -21.54 2.34
CA VAL A 18 -5.47 -21.39 3.55
C VAL A 18 -5.52 -19.95 4.05
N GLY A 19 -5.39 -18.98 3.14
CA GLY A 19 -5.50 -17.56 3.48
C GLY A 19 -6.89 -17.20 4.02
N LEU A 20 -7.97 -17.74 3.47
CA LEU A 20 -9.32 -17.51 3.98
C LEU A 20 -9.50 -18.11 5.39
N LEU A 21 -9.02 -19.33 5.63
CA LEU A 21 -9.11 -19.96 6.95
C LEU A 21 -8.34 -19.18 8.01
N GLY A 22 -7.13 -18.72 7.69
CA GLY A 22 -6.33 -17.92 8.61
C GLY A 22 -6.90 -16.51 8.85
N LEU A 23 -7.55 -15.91 7.84
CA LEU A 23 -8.32 -14.68 8.01
C LEU A 23 -9.51 -14.86 8.95
N VAL A 24 -10.31 -15.90 8.73
CA VAL A 24 -11.46 -16.24 9.60
C VAL A 24 -10.98 -16.46 11.04
N TYR A 25 -9.89 -17.20 11.22
CA TYR A 25 -9.25 -17.34 12.53
C TYR A 25 -8.86 -15.99 13.12
N GLY A 26 -8.25 -15.10 12.33
CA GLY A 26 -7.88 -13.75 12.75
C GLY A 26 -9.05 -12.94 13.31
N PHE A 27 -10.22 -13.02 12.69
CA PHE A 27 -11.44 -12.35 13.19
C PHE A 27 -12.01 -13.00 14.46
N PHE A 28 -11.80 -14.30 14.68
CA PHE A 28 -12.24 -15.00 15.89
C PHE A 28 -11.27 -14.89 17.06
N ALA A 29 -9.99 -14.63 16.80
CA ALA A 29 -8.93 -14.59 17.80
C ALA A 29 -8.79 -13.21 18.49
N VAL A 30 -9.52 -12.20 18.01
CA VAL A 30 -9.50 -10.85 18.57
C VAL A 30 -10.34 -10.78 19.85
N PRO A 31 -9.87 -10.04 20.89
CA PRO A 31 -10.61 -9.86 22.13
C PRO A 31 -11.95 -9.13 21.91
N SER A 32 -12.96 -9.58 22.64
CA SER A 32 -14.33 -9.06 22.52
C SER A 32 -14.67 -8.07 23.61
N THR A 33 -14.00 -8.15 24.75
CA THR A 33 -14.25 -7.32 25.93
C THR A 33 -12.97 -6.72 26.50
N ILE A 34 -13.13 -5.65 27.28
CA ILE A 34 -12.05 -5.02 28.06
C ILE A 34 -11.39 -6.05 29.01
N GLU A 35 -12.18 -6.96 29.58
CA GLU A 35 -11.65 -7.97 30.49
C GLU A 35 -10.75 -8.98 29.76
N ASP A 36 -11.09 -9.37 28.53
CA ASP A 36 -10.22 -10.21 27.69
C ASP A 36 -8.85 -9.51 27.46
N VAL A 37 -8.87 -8.18 27.26
CA VAL A 37 -7.65 -7.38 27.07
C VAL A 37 -6.86 -7.27 28.38
N ARG A 38 -7.54 -7.06 29.51
CA ARG A 38 -6.90 -7.02 30.83
C ARG A 38 -6.18 -8.34 31.13
N GLU A 39 -6.80 -9.48 30.84
CA GLU A 39 -6.16 -10.79 30.99
C GLU A 39 -4.94 -10.95 30.08
N LEU A 40 -5.00 -10.49 28.83
CA LEU A 40 -3.88 -10.50 27.89
C LEU A 40 -2.70 -9.64 28.37
N VAL A 41 -2.96 -8.38 28.76
CA VAL A 41 -1.95 -7.45 29.26
C VAL A 41 -1.33 -7.97 30.57
N ALA A 42 -2.14 -8.54 31.46
CA ALA A 42 -1.65 -9.15 32.70
C ALA A 42 -0.75 -10.38 32.44
N HIS A 43 -1.01 -11.14 31.37
CA HIS A 43 -0.18 -12.28 30.97
C HIS A 43 1.16 -11.86 30.35
N ASP A 44 1.19 -10.77 29.59
CA ASP A 44 2.42 -10.22 29.01
C ASP A 44 3.25 -9.42 30.04
N GLY A 45 2.60 -8.87 31.08
CA GLY A 45 3.20 -8.07 32.16
C GLY A 45 4.15 -8.78 33.14
N HIS A 46 4.58 -10.02 32.87
CA HIS A 46 5.67 -10.67 33.59
C HIS A 46 7.08 -10.35 33.04
N GLY A 47 7.19 -9.44 32.07
CA GLY A 47 8.44 -8.81 31.66
C GLY A 47 8.29 -7.28 31.56
N GLU A 48 9.00 -6.56 32.43
CA GLU A 48 9.07 -5.10 32.52
C GLU A 48 7.78 -4.37 32.95
N VAL A 49 7.66 -4.19 34.27
CA VAL A 49 6.92 -3.07 34.84
C VAL A 49 7.67 -1.80 34.46
N VAL A 50 7.24 -1.13 33.38
CA VAL A 50 7.52 0.30 33.22
C VAL A 50 6.61 0.99 34.24
N GLU A 51 7.17 1.37 35.38
CA GLU A 51 6.56 2.38 36.24
C GLU A 51 6.31 3.61 35.37
N MET A 52 5.03 3.91 35.09
CA MET A 52 4.67 5.25 34.66
C MET A 52 5.12 6.21 35.78
N PRO A 53 6.01 7.19 35.50
CA PRO A 53 6.29 8.21 36.49
C PRO A 53 5.00 9.01 36.66
N LEU A 54 4.30 8.76 37.77
CA LEU A 54 3.39 9.72 38.35
C LEU A 54 4.16 11.03 38.41
N THR A 55 3.67 12.04 37.69
CA THR A 55 4.18 13.40 37.65
C THR A 55 4.82 13.82 38.97
N GLY A 56 6.14 13.87 38.94
CA GLY A 56 7.00 14.27 40.04
C GLY A 56 8.39 14.44 39.47
N GLN A 57 8.57 15.47 38.63
CA GLN A 57 9.91 15.95 38.29
C GLN A 57 10.61 16.27 39.62
N THR A 58 11.61 15.48 39.97
CA THR A 58 12.53 15.81 41.06
C THR A 58 13.32 17.05 40.66
N GLU A 59 13.44 18.01 41.59
CA GLU A 59 13.99 19.35 41.40
C GLU A 59 15.44 19.38 40.86
N ASP A 60 16.17 18.26 40.86
CA ASP A 60 17.59 18.20 40.50
C ASP A 60 17.90 18.18 38.98
N GLU A 61 16.93 17.91 38.09
CA GLU A 61 17.18 17.87 36.62
C GLU A 61 16.90 19.20 35.90
N LEU A 62 16.44 20.24 36.60
CA LEU A 62 16.14 21.55 36.02
C LEU A 62 17.31 22.55 36.07
N GLU A 63 18.44 22.22 36.70
CA GLU A 63 19.54 23.19 36.87
C GLU A 63 20.48 23.32 35.65
N ASP A 64 20.54 22.36 34.71
CA ASP A 64 21.59 22.39 33.67
C ASP A 64 21.14 23.00 32.32
N ASP A 65 19.84 23.13 32.05
CA ASP A 65 19.33 23.61 30.75
C ASP A 65 18.84 25.08 30.72
N ALA A 66 18.94 25.80 31.86
CA ALA A 66 18.38 27.15 32.00
C ALA A 66 19.41 28.30 31.97
N ARG A 67 20.58 28.13 31.34
CA ARG A 67 21.50 29.28 31.11
C ARG A 67 21.11 30.06 29.85
N GLY A 68 19.99 30.79 29.90
CA GLY A 68 19.65 31.70 28.81
C GLY A 68 18.37 32.54 28.93
N PHE A 69 17.47 32.23 29.85
CA PHE A 69 16.23 33.00 30.01
C PHE A 69 15.97 33.29 31.49
N ASP A 70 15.80 34.58 31.83
CA ASP A 70 15.34 35.02 33.16
C ASP A 70 13.94 34.44 33.43
N TYR A 71 13.90 33.30 34.11
CA TYR A 71 12.68 32.72 34.66
C TYR A 71 12.36 33.44 35.97
N VAL A 72 11.27 34.20 35.98
CA VAL A 72 10.65 34.69 37.22
C VAL A 72 9.77 33.55 37.74
N PRO A 73 10.05 32.96 38.92
CA PRO A 73 9.22 31.89 39.46
C PRO A 73 7.85 32.46 39.82
N SER A 74 6.77 31.89 39.25
CA SER A 74 5.44 32.10 39.82
C SER A 74 5.28 31.15 41.01
N GLU A 75 5.18 31.70 42.21
CA GLU A 75 4.83 30.96 43.44
C GLU A 75 3.33 30.57 43.44
N HIS A 76 2.90 29.84 42.43
CA HIS A 76 1.60 29.16 42.45
C HIS A 76 1.83 27.66 42.46
N LYS A 77 2.15 27.13 43.65
CA LYS A 77 1.85 25.75 43.99
C LYS A 77 0.33 25.60 43.94
N VAL A 78 -0.17 24.99 42.87
CA VAL A 78 -1.53 24.43 42.89
C VAL A 78 -1.45 23.19 43.78
N GLU A 79 -1.66 23.37 45.08
CA GLU A 79 -2.01 22.26 45.96
C GLU A 79 -3.37 21.73 45.49
N THR A 80 -3.35 20.67 44.68
CA THR A 80 -4.55 19.87 44.46
C THR A 80 -4.72 19.00 45.70
N ASP A 81 -5.51 19.48 46.65
CA ASP A 81 -5.95 18.72 47.82
C ASP A 81 -6.92 17.63 47.33
N ARG A 82 -6.37 16.54 46.79
CA ARG A 82 -7.13 15.36 46.30
C ARG A 82 -7.04 14.27 47.35
N THR A 83 -8.17 13.66 47.65
CA THR A 83 -8.24 12.52 48.56
C THR A 83 -7.63 11.28 47.92
N ASP A 84 -7.12 10.34 48.73
CA ASP A 84 -6.60 9.05 48.23
C ASP A 84 -7.65 8.30 47.38
N GLU A 85 -8.93 8.43 47.71
CA GLU A 85 -10.04 7.88 46.91
C GLU A 85 -10.17 8.52 45.52
N GLU A 86 -9.91 9.82 45.38
CA GLU A 86 -9.94 10.51 44.09
C GLU A 86 -8.74 10.12 43.22
N VAL A 87 -7.56 9.94 43.83
CA VAL A 87 -6.37 9.46 43.11
C VAL A 87 -6.56 8.03 42.62
N HIS A 88 -7.11 7.14 43.46
CA HIS A 88 -7.41 5.77 43.07
C HIS A 88 -8.46 5.69 41.94
N LYS A 89 -9.53 6.48 42.01
CA LYS A 89 -10.54 6.53 40.93
C LYS A 89 -9.96 7.04 39.62
N MET A 90 -9.14 8.09 39.66
CA MET A 90 -8.49 8.60 38.43
C MET A 90 -7.54 7.58 37.81
N ALA A 91 -6.84 6.78 38.64
CA ALA A 91 -5.99 5.70 38.15
C ALA A 91 -6.81 4.56 37.52
N GLU A 92 -7.92 4.16 38.15
CA GLU A 92 -8.85 3.16 37.59
C GLU A 92 -9.48 3.66 36.28
N ASP A 93 -9.92 4.92 36.22
CA ASP A 93 -10.49 5.53 35.01
C ASP A 93 -9.44 5.61 33.88
N ALA A 94 -8.19 5.96 34.20
CA ALA A 94 -7.10 5.97 33.22
C ALA A 94 -6.76 4.56 32.70
N GLU A 95 -6.77 3.54 33.56
CA GLU A 95 -6.59 2.14 33.17
C GLU A 95 -7.72 1.69 32.22
N LEU A 96 -8.97 2.00 32.54
CA LEU A 96 -10.13 1.66 31.71
C LEU A 96 -10.03 2.29 30.32
N VAL A 97 -9.72 3.58 30.23
CA VAL A 97 -9.54 4.28 28.95
C VAL A 97 -8.40 3.67 28.14
N HIS A 98 -7.29 3.30 28.79
CA HIS A 98 -6.17 2.64 28.14
C HIS A 98 -6.55 1.27 27.57
N LEU A 99 -7.27 0.44 28.35
CA LEU A 99 -7.73 -0.87 27.91
C LEU A 99 -8.77 -0.78 26.78
N GLU A 100 -9.66 0.22 26.81
CA GLU A 100 -10.59 0.52 25.70
C GLU A 100 -9.82 0.88 24.42
N HIS A 101 -8.78 1.69 24.53
CA HIS A 101 -7.94 2.06 23.40
C HIS A 101 -7.25 0.83 22.78
N ILE A 102 -6.65 -0.03 23.61
CA ILE A 102 -6.03 -1.28 23.16
C ILE A 102 -7.06 -2.21 22.52
N LEU A 103 -8.26 -2.34 23.11
CA LEU A 103 -9.34 -3.15 22.55
C LEU A 103 -9.68 -2.72 21.12
N HIS A 104 -9.84 -1.42 20.87
CA HIS A 104 -10.10 -0.89 19.54
C HIS A 104 -8.95 -1.18 18.56
N GLN A 105 -7.69 -1.01 18.99
CA GLN A 105 -6.52 -1.33 18.17
C GLN A 105 -6.49 -2.81 17.77
N LEU A 106 -6.71 -3.72 18.73
CA LEU A 106 -6.73 -5.16 18.49
C LEU A 106 -7.90 -5.57 17.59
N GLN A 107 -9.07 -4.95 17.74
CA GLN A 107 -10.23 -5.19 16.88
C GLN A 107 -10.06 -4.71 15.44
N ASN A 108 -9.31 -3.63 15.26
CA ASN A 108 -8.98 -3.12 13.93
C ASN A 108 -7.93 -3.98 13.21
N LYS A 109 -7.12 -4.75 13.92
CA LYS A 109 -6.01 -5.52 13.35
C LYS A 109 -6.38 -6.43 12.17
N PRO A 110 -7.36 -7.35 12.26
CA PRO A 110 -7.72 -8.20 11.12
C PRO A 110 -8.27 -7.40 9.93
N TRP A 111 -8.96 -6.28 10.20
CA TRP A 111 -9.45 -5.37 9.16
C TRP A 111 -8.30 -4.64 8.46
N ALA A 112 -7.33 -4.11 9.21
CA ALA A 112 -6.15 -3.44 8.68
C ALA A 112 -5.28 -4.40 7.86
N ALA A 113 -5.06 -5.63 8.35
CA ALA A 113 -4.35 -6.68 7.63
C ALA A 113 -5.00 -7.00 6.28
N LEU A 114 -6.34 -7.13 6.26
CA LEU A 114 -7.12 -7.35 5.05
C LEU A 114 -7.02 -6.15 4.10
N TYR A 115 -7.11 -4.93 4.64
CA TYR A 115 -7.04 -3.67 3.89
C TYR A 115 -5.70 -3.51 3.18
N VAL A 116 -4.58 -3.65 3.91
CA VAL A 116 -3.22 -3.51 3.38
C VAL A 116 -2.97 -4.48 2.24
N ALA A 117 -3.32 -5.76 2.41
CA ALA A 117 -3.11 -6.77 1.38
C ALA A 117 -4.02 -6.55 0.17
N ALA A 118 -5.30 -6.22 0.37
CA ALA A 118 -6.23 -5.91 -0.71
C ALA A 118 -5.72 -4.72 -1.55
N PHE A 119 -5.30 -3.65 -0.87
CA PHE A 119 -4.75 -2.46 -1.49
C PHE A 119 -3.47 -2.77 -2.27
N PHE A 120 -2.55 -3.54 -1.68
CA PHE A 120 -1.27 -3.90 -2.30
C PHE A 120 -1.45 -4.61 -3.66
N PHE A 121 -2.31 -5.62 -3.74
CA PHE A 121 -2.55 -6.31 -5.02
C PHE A 121 -3.38 -5.47 -5.99
N PHE A 122 -4.27 -4.61 -5.50
CA PHE A 122 -5.02 -3.66 -6.32
C PHE A 122 -4.09 -2.63 -6.98
N MET A 123 -3.19 -2.03 -6.20
CA MET A 123 -2.24 -1.01 -6.70
C MET A 123 -1.26 -1.59 -7.71
N ILE A 124 -0.84 -2.85 -7.57
CA ILE A 124 0.00 -3.53 -8.58
C ILE A 124 -0.74 -3.54 -9.93
N ALA A 125 -2.01 -3.96 -9.96
CA ALA A 125 -2.78 -4.01 -11.19
C ALA A 125 -3.00 -2.62 -11.81
N LEU A 126 -3.18 -1.60 -10.97
CA LEU A 126 -3.32 -0.21 -11.40
C LEU A 126 -2.00 0.36 -11.94
N GLY A 127 -0.88 0.11 -11.27
CA GLY A 127 0.46 0.49 -11.71
C GLY A 127 0.86 -0.12 -13.06
N VAL A 128 0.48 -1.39 -13.30
CA VAL A 128 0.64 -2.00 -14.63
C VAL A 128 -0.21 -1.32 -15.70
N LEU A 129 -1.43 -0.89 -15.37
CA LEU A 129 -2.27 -0.16 -16.32
C LEU A 129 -1.69 1.21 -16.66
N ALA A 130 -1.15 1.92 -15.66
CA ALA A 130 -0.40 3.16 -15.85
C ALA A 130 0.81 2.95 -16.77
N PHE A 131 1.64 1.95 -16.49
CA PHE A 131 2.81 1.64 -17.33
C PHE A 131 2.39 1.27 -18.76
N TYR A 132 1.37 0.44 -18.92
CA TYR A 132 0.80 0.06 -20.21
C TYR A 132 0.36 1.28 -21.02
N ALA A 133 -0.35 2.23 -20.40
CA ALA A 133 -0.77 3.46 -21.06
C ALA A 133 0.43 4.36 -21.45
N VAL A 134 1.45 4.45 -20.59
CA VAL A 134 2.70 5.16 -20.91
C VAL A 134 3.36 4.57 -22.16
N GLN A 135 3.42 3.23 -22.29
CA GLN A 135 4.00 2.59 -23.48
C GLN A 135 3.25 2.96 -24.77
N PHE A 136 1.92 3.05 -24.74
CA PHE A 136 1.12 3.50 -25.88
C PHE A 136 1.37 4.98 -26.20
N ALA A 137 1.37 5.85 -25.17
CA ALA A 137 1.55 7.28 -25.34
C ALA A 137 2.97 7.63 -25.85
N ALA A 138 3.98 6.89 -25.39
CA ALA A 138 5.37 7.04 -25.81
C ALA A 138 5.69 6.37 -27.15
N GLN A 139 4.76 5.57 -27.71
CA GLN A 139 4.97 4.78 -28.93
C GLN A 139 6.23 3.89 -28.82
N ALA A 140 6.39 3.23 -27.67
CA ALA A 140 7.58 2.45 -27.39
C ALA A 140 7.68 1.22 -28.32
N GLY A 141 8.85 1.06 -28.94
CA GLY A 141 9.13 0.01 -29.91
C GLY A 141 9.48 -1.36 -29.33
N TRP A 142 9.87 -1.45 -28.06
CA TRP A 142 10.30 -2.69 -27.42
C TRP A 142 9.16 -3.39 -26.67
N SER A 143 8.18 -2.64 -26.17
CA SER A 143 7.10 -3.14 -25.32
C SER A 143 5.94 -3.91 -26.00
N PRO A 144 5.66 -3.78 -27.32
CA PRO A 144 4.51 -4.45 -27.95
C PRO A 144 4.41 -5.96 -27.70
N VAL A 145 5.55 -6.67 -27.67
CA VAL A 145 5.59 -8.11 -27.35
C VAL A 145 5.14 -8.44 -25.91
N LEU A 146 5.14 -7.46 -25.00
CA LEU A 146 4.76 -7.63 -23.59
C LEU A 146 3.32 -7.17 -23.29
N PHE A 147 2.63 -6.55 -24.25
CA PHE A 147 1.30 -5.96 -24.02
C PHE A 147 0.26 -6.97 -23.53
N ARG A 148 0.26 -8.20 -24.04
CA ARG A 148 -0.69 -9.23 -23.59
C ARG A 148 -0.41 -9.70 -22.17
N VAL A 149 0.84 -9.66 -21.72
CA VAL A 149 1.21 -9.91 -20.33
C VAL A 149 0.65 -8.80 -19.43
N MET A 150 0.84 -7.54 -19.80
CA MET A 150 0.30 -6.39 -19.07
C MET A 150 -1.23 -6.41 -19.01
N GLU A 151 -1.92 -6.70 -20.12
CA GLU A 151 -3.38 -6.84 -20.17
C GLU A 151 -3.91 -7.98 -19.29
N GLY A 152 -3.14 -9.06 -19.16
CA GLY A 152 -3.42 -10.19 -18.27
C GLY A 152 -3.31 -9.77 -16.81
N ILE A 153 -2.24 -9.08 -16.42
CA ILE A 153 -2.03 -8.59 -15.05
C ILE A 153 -3.13 -7.62 -14.63
N THR A 154 -3.45 -6.64 -15.49
CA THR A 154 -4.51 -5.65 -15.21
C THR A 154 -5.91 -6.27 -15.12
N ALA A 155 -6.10 -7.55 -15.42
CA ALA A 155 -7.38 -8.23 -15.21
C ALA A 155 -7.81 -8.28 -13.74
N TYR A 156 -6.84 -8.21 -12.82
CA TYR A 156 -7.12 -8.14 -11.38
C TYR A 156 -7.74 -6.80 -10.94
N LEU A 157 -7.64 -5.75 -11.76
CA LEU A 157 -8.12 -4.42 -11.39
C LEU A 157 -9.62 -4.38 -11.05
N LEU A 158 -10.44 -5.14 -11.78
CA LEU A 158 -11.89 -5.23 -11.49
C LEU A 158 -12.17 -5.96 -10.17
N PRO A 159 -11.75 -7.23 -9.95
CA PRO A 159 -12.01 -7.91 -8.68
C PRO A 159 -11.36 -7.17 -7.50
N GLY A 160 -10.12 -6.69 -7.64
CA GLY A 160 -9.45 -5.91 -6.62
C GLY A 160 -10.20 -4.61 -6.30
N GLY A 161 -10.67 -3.88 -7.33
CA GLY A 161 -11.44 -2.65 -7.13
C GLY A 161 -12.80 -2.90 -6.46
N VAL A 162 -13.50 -3.98 -6.81
CA VAL A 162 -14.76 -4.37 -6.13
C VAL A 162 -14.49 -4.68 -4.66
N ILE A 163 -13.43 -5.42 -4.35
CA ILE A 163 -13.07 -5.74 -2.97
C ILE A 163 -12.73 -4.48 -2.19
N MET A 164 -11.90 -3.58 -2.75
CA MET A 164 -11.58 -2.31 -2.10
C MET A 164 -12.84 -1.49 -1.83
N PHE A 165 -13.74 -1.36 -2.81
CA PHE A 165 -15.00 -0.64 -2.62
C PHE A 165 -15.86 -1.25 -1.51
N ILE A 166 -15.91 -2.59 -1.40
CA ILE A 166 -16.62 -3.28 -0.31
C ILE A 166 -15.97 -2.96 1.04
N LEU A 167 -14.65 -2.99 1.17
CA LEU A 167 -13.96 -2.65 2.42
C LEU A 167 -14.21 -1.20 2.85
N LEU A 168 -14.18 -0.27 1.90
CA LEU A 168 -14.53 1.12 2.13
C LEU A 168 -15.98 1.27 2.60
N ALA A 169 -16.91 0.57 1.95
CA ALA A 169 -18.33 0.59 2.33
C ALA A 169 -18.56 -0.02 3.72
N LEU A 170 -17.91 -1.14 4.06
CA LEU A 170 -18.00 -1.75 5.38
C LEU A 170 -17.51 -0.81 6.48
N SER A 171 -16.43 -0.07 6.22
CA SER A 171 -15.93 0.97 7.14
C SER A 171 -16.95 2.11 7.28
N SER A 172 -17.54 2.55 6.16
CA SER A 172 -18.59 3.57 6.14
C SER A 172 -19.91 3.17 6.81
N PHE A 173 -20.17 1.87 7.00
CA PHE A 173 -21.32 1.35 7.74
C PHE A 173 -20.95 0.89 9.16
N HIS A 174 -19.80 1.31 9.68
CA HIS A 174 -19.34 1.03 11.05
C HIS A 174 -19.17 -0.45 11.38
N PHE A 175 -18.81 -1.29 10.39
CA PHE A 175 -18.38 -2.67 10.67
C PHE A 175 -16.94 -2.76 11.19
N ASN A 176 -16.19 -1.66 11.11
CA ASN A 176 -14.84 -1.49 11.64
C ASN A 176 -14.58 0.00 11.91
N HIS A 177 -13.46 0.30 12.56
CA HIS A 177 -13.06 1.66 12.94
C HIS A 177 -11.70 2.04 12.32
N LEU A 178 -11.49 1.73 11.03
CA LEU A 178 -10.25 2.09 10.34
C LEU A 178 -10.11 3.59 10.07
N PHE A 179 -11.22 4.29 9.83
CA PHE A 179 -11.26 5.72 9.52
C PHE A 179 -11.90 6.49 10.68
N ILE A 180 -11.07 7.18 11.45
CA ILE A 180 -11.50 7.88 12.68
C ILE A 180 -12.54 8.96 12.39
N TRP A 181 -12.41 9.68 11.27
CA TRP A 181 -13.35 10.73 10.87
C TRP A 181 -14.75 10.21 10.47
N MET A 182 -14.96 8.90 10.36
CA MET A 182 -16.29 8.33 10.11
C MET A 182 -17.13 8.27 11.38
N ASP A 183 -16.53 8.37 12.56
CA ASP A 183 -17.23 8.34 13.85
C ASP A 183 -17.89 9.69 14.18
N PRO A 184 -19.22 9.78 14.32
CA PRO A 184 -19.91 11.01 14.66
C PRO A 184 -19.49 11.62 16.00
N GLU A 185 -19.12 10.80 16.99
CA GLU A 185 -18.73 11.28 18.31
C GLU A 185 -17.35 11.95 18.26
N VAL A 186 -16.40 11.36 17.54
CA VAL A 186 -15.08 11.97 17.31
C VAL A 186 -15.23 13.28 16.55
N VAL A 187 -16.01 13.27 15.47
CA VAL A 187 -16.25 14.46 14.66
C VAL A 187 -16.93 15.58 15.46
N ALA A 188 -17.80 15.27 16.42
CA ALA A 188 -18.47 16.28 17.24
C ALA A 188 -17.51 17.03 18.18
N HIS A 189 -16.41 16.39 18.59
CA HIS A 189 -15.45 16.94 19.55
C HIS A 189 -14.16 17.47 18.91
N ASP A 190 -13.97 17.28 17.59
CA ASP A 190 -12.76 17.65 16.87
C ASP A 190 -12.99 18.73 15.79
N GLU A 191 -12.57 19.96 16.07
CA GLU A 191 -12.71 21.10 15.14
C GLU A 191 -11.93 20.91 13.82
N ILE A 192 -10.79 20.22 13.83
CA ILE A 192 -9.96 20.00 12.64
C ILE A 192 -10.71 19.08 11.67
N ILE A 193 -11.30 18.00 12.19
CA ILE A 193 -12.10 17.07 11.40
C ILE A 193 -13.38 17.74 10.90
N GLN A 194 -14.04 18.56 11.72
CA GLN A 194 -15.22 19.34 11.31
C GLN A 194 -14.93 20.22 10.09
N ASN A 195 -13.80 20.92 10.10
CA ASN A 195 -13.36 21.77 8.98
C ASN A 195 -13.08 20.98 7.69
N LYS A 196 -12.82 19.66 7.80
CA LYS A 196 -12.57 18.76 6.66
C LYS A 196 -13.83 18.05 6.16
N GLN A 197 -14.99 18.16 6.82
CA GLN A 197 -16.24 17.44 6.47
C GLN A 197 -16.74 17.68 5.04
N SER A 198 -16.48 18.87 4.48
CA SER A 198 -16.86 19.15 3.08
C SER A 198 -16.21 18.16 2.09
N TYR A 199 -15.04 17.62 2.45
CA TYR A 199 -14.33 16.60 1.70
C TYR A 199 -14.48 15.20 2.32
N LEU A 200 -14.30 15.09 3.64
CA LEU A 200 -14.39 13.88 4.44
C LEU A 200 -15.82 13.69 4.97
N ASN A 201 -16.72 13.28 4.07
CA ASN A 201 -18.04 12.78 4.43
C ASN A 201 -18.32 11.48 3.67
N VAL A 202 -19.02 10.55 4.33
CA VAL A 202 -19.24 9.18 3.82
C VAL A 202 -19.87 9.16 2.41
N PRO A 203 -20.95 9.92 2.11
CA PRO A 203 -21.55 9.89 0.78
C PRO A 203 -20.58 10.34 -0.32
N PHE A 204 -19.89 11.47 -0.10
CA PHE A 204 -18.96 12.00 -1.09
C PHE A 204 -17.73 11.09 -1.26
N PHE A 205 -17.20 10.54 -0.16
CA PHE A 205 -16.11 9.58 -0.15
C PHE A 205 -16.41 8.34 -1.00
N LEU A 206 -17.57 7.71 -0.80
CA LEU A 206 -17.97 6.51 -1.56
C LEU A 206 -18.23 6.84 -3.04
N ILE A 207 -18.83 8.00 -3.34
CA ILE A 207 -19.03 8.45 -4.73
C ILE A 207 -17.67 8.64 -5.43
N ARG A 208 -16.71 9.29 -4.77
CA ARG A 208 -15.35 9.47 -5.30
C ARG A 208 -14.67 8.12 -5.55
N ALA A 209 -14.70 7.21 -4.58
CA ALA A 209 -14.16 5.86 -4.74
C ALA A 209 -14.78 5.13 -5.94
N LEU A 210 -16.10 5.23 -6.13
CA LEU A 210 -16.79 4.65 -7.28
C LEU A 210 -16.35 5.27 -8.61
N ILE A 211 -16.16 6.59 -8.67
CA ILE A 211 -15.66 7.31 -9.86
C ILE A 211 -14.25 6.83 -10.21
N TYR A 212 -13.36 6.70 -9.21
CA TYR A 212 -11.98 6.27 -9.43
C TYR A 212 -11.93 4.84 -9.98
N ILE A 213 -12.52 3.90 -9.24
CA ILE A 213 -12.53 2.48 -9.62
C ILE A 213 -13.26 2.27 -10.94
N GLY A 214 -14.44 2.88 -11.09
CA GLY A 214 -15.25 2.80 -12.30
C GLY A 214 -14.51 3.36 -13.52
N GLY A 215 -13.84 4.50 -13.37
CA GLY A 215 -13.03 5.10 -14.41
C GLY A 215 -11.85 4.22 -14.83
N TRP A 216 -11.05 3.73 -13.89
CA TRP A 216 -9.90 2.88 -14.19
C TRP A 216 -10.30 1.56 -14.84
N VAL A 217 -11.35 0.90 -14.32
CA VAL A 217 -11.91 -0.32 -14.92
C VAL A 217 -12.45 -0.06 -16.32
N LEU A 218 -13.14 1.06 -16.55
CA LEU A 218 -13.65 1.45 -17.87
C LEU A 218 -12.50 1.65 -18.86
N PHE A 219 -11.48 2.43 -18.50
CA PHE A 219 -10.31 2.64 -19.36
C PHE A 219 -9.62 1.32 -19.69
N ARG A 220 -9.39 0.47 -18.69
CA ARG A 220 -8.84 -0.87 -18.88
C ARG A 220 -9.67 -1.70 -19.85
N HIS A 221 -10.99 -1.71 -19.69
CA HIS A 221 -11.91 -2.41 -20.59
C HIS A 221 -11.81 -1.88 -22.02
N LEU A 222 -11.84 -0.57 -22.22
CA LEU A 222 -11.79 0.06 -23.54
C LEU A 222 -10.44 -0.21 -24.24
N LEU A 223 -9.33 -0.03 -23.52
CA LEU A 223 -7.98 -0.25 -24.04
C LEU A 223 -7.76 -1.71 -24.46
N THR A 224 -8.12 -2.67 -23.60
CA THR A 224 -7.98 -4.12 -23.89
C THR A 224 -8.92 -4.58 -25.01
N ARG A 225 -10.17 -4.08 -25.03
CA ARG A 225 -11.14 -4.38 -26.10
C ARG A 225 -10.63 -3.92 -27.46
N ASN A 226 -10.16 -2.68 -27.55
CA ASN A 226 -9.64 -2.13 -28.79
C ASN A 226 -8.33 -2.80 -29.22
N SER A 227 -7.47 -3.17 -28.27
CA SER A 227 -6.25 -3.94 -28.53
C SER A 227 -6.57 -5.29 -29.19
N ARG A 228 -7.61 -5.99 -28.72
CA ARG A 228 -8.07 -7.24 -29.37
C ARG A 228 -8.67 -6.99 -30.75
N LYS A 229 -9.43 -5.91 -30.93
CA LYS A 229 -9.94 -5.53 -32.26
C LYS A 229 -8.83 -5.16 -33.25
N GLN A 230 -7.68 -4.67 -32.77
CA GLN A 230 -6.53 -4.36 -33.61
C GLN A 230 -5.88 -5.64 -34.19
N ASP A 231 -5.96 -6.78 -33.50
CA ASP A 231 -5.41 -8.05 -34.00
C ASP A 231 -6.09 -8.52 -35.31
N GLU A 232 -7.35 -8.15 -35.51
CA GLU A 232 -8.19 -8.54 -36.64
C GLU A 232 -8.33 -7.42 -37.71
N ALA A 233 -7.82 -6.22 -37.41
CA ALA A 233 -7.98 -5.07 -38.28
C ALA A 233 -6.91 -5.02 -39.38
N THR A 234 -7.31 -4.59 -40.58
CA THR A 234 -6.40 -4.38 -41.72
C THR A 234 -5.64 -3.05 -41.66
N GLY A 235 -6.03 -2.14 -40.76
CA GLY A 235 -5.41 -0.82 -40.60
C GLY A 235 -5.24 -0.42 -39.14
N ILE A 236 -4.70 0.76 -38.89
CA ILE A 236 -4.26 1.23 -37.55
C ILE A 236 -5.34 2.01 -36.77
N THR A 237 -6.61 1.86 -37.14
CA THR A 237 -7.70 2.66 -36.55
C THR A 237 -7.85 2.41 -35.05
N TRP A 238 -7.80 1.15 -34.60
CA TRP A 238 -7.94 0.84 -33.17
C TRP A 238 -6.68 1.22 -32.38
N TYR A 239 -5.50 1.10 -33.00
CA TYR A 239 -4.27 1.63 -32.44
C TYR A 239 -4.36 3.14 -32.16
N LYS A 240 -4.78 3.95 -33.14
CA LYS A 240 -4.96 5.41 -32.95
C LYS A 240 -5.99 5.74 -31.87
N LYS A 241 -7.06 4.95 -31.75
CA LYS A 241 -8.03 5.10 -30.66
C LYS A 241 -7.40 4.79 -29.30
N ASN A 242 -6.60 3.74 -29.21
CA ASN A 242 -5.89 3.40 -27.97
C ASN A 242 -4.83 4.42 -27.60
N PHE A 243 -4.11 5.01 -28.56
CA PHE A 243 -3.20 6.12 -28.30
C PHE A 243 -3.92 7.29 -27.62
N LYS A 244 -5.07 7.73 -28.16
CA LYS A 244 -5.87 8.80 -27.57
C LYS A 244 -6.46 8.43 -26.21
N LEU A 245 -6.94 7.19 -26.06
CA LEU A 245 -7.47 6.69 -24.79
C LEU A 245 -6.38 6.57 -23.72
N ALA A 246 -5.16 6.16 -24.09
CA ALA A 246 -4.03 6.09 -23.17
C ALA A 246 -3.65 7.49 -22.67
N ALA A 247 -3.56 8.48 -23.56
CA ALA A 247 -3.33 9.87 -23.16
C ALA A 247 -4.43 10.41 -22.22
N GLY A 248 -5.70 10.18 -22.57
CA GLY A 248 -6.83 10.58 -21.70
C GLY A 248 -6.84 9.85 -20.36
N PHE A 249 -6.50 8.56 -20.35
CA PHE A 249 -6.35 7.77 -19.13
C PHE A 249 -5.23 8.31 -18.25
N LEU A 250 -4.07 8.68 -18.79
CA LEU A 250 -2.95 9.19 -17.98
C LEU A 250 -3.32 10.50 -17.24
N VAL A 251 -4.06 11.40 -17.91
CA VAL A 251 -4.57 12.63 -17.26
C VAL A 251 -5.58 12.29 -16.16
N PHE A 252 -6.55 11.42 -16.46
CA PHE A 252 -7.52 10.97 -15.46
C PHE A 252 -6.84 10.27 -14.28
N PHE A 253 -5.87 9.41 -14.56
CA PHE A 253 -5.13 8.60 -13.61
C PHE A 253 -4.37 9.48 -12.63
N ILE A 254 -3.56 10.45 -13.08
CA ILE A 254 -2.76 11.28 -12.16
C ILE A 254 -3.64 12.03 -11.16
N VAL A 255 -4.76 12.59 -11.61
CA VAL A 255 -5.69 13.31 -10.71
C VAL A 255 -6.36 12.34 -9.73
N THR A 256 -6.91 11.24 -10.24
CA THR A 256 -7.67 10.29 -9.41
C THR A 256 -6.80 9.45 -8.50
N GLU A 257 -5.56 9.16 -8.88
CA GLU A 257 -4.57 8.49 -8.04
C GLU A 257 -4.23 9.36 -6.84
N SER A 258 -3.92 10.64 -7.03
CA SER A 258 -3.57 11.51 -5.91
C SER A 258 -4.74 11.70 -4.95
N MET A 259 -5.96 11.88 -5.47
CA MET A 259 -7.15 11.93 -4.63
C MET A 259 -7.44 10.60 -3.90
N MET A 260 -7.19 9.46 -4.56
CA MET A 260 -7.28 8.15 -3.93
C MET A 260 -6.28 8.01 -2.80
N SER A 261 -5.04 8.45 -2.98
CA SER A 261 -4.01 8.41 -1.93
C SER A 261 -4.40 9.26 -0.71
N TRP A 262 -5.06 10.41 -0.94
CA TRP A 262 -5.65 11.21 0.15
C TRP A 262 -6.81 10.49 0.85
N ASP A 263 -7.73 9.95 0.06
CA ASP A 263 -8.94 9.31 0.58
C ASP A 263 -8.63 8.00 1.32
N TRP A 264 -7.85 7.11 0.73
CA TRP A 264 -7.75 5.71 1.16
C TRP A 264 -6.59 5.45 2.12
N ILE A 265 -5.61 6.35 2.19
CA ILE A 265 -4.46 6.18 3.06
C ILE A 265 -4.28 7.39 3.96
N MET A 266 -4.17 8.60 3.40
CA MET A 266 -3.91 9.80 4.23
C MET A 266 -5.03 10.06 5.23
N SER A 267 -6.29 9.84 4.83
CA SER A 267 -7.44 10.07 5.73
C SER A 267 -7.57 9.06 6.88
N LEU A 268 -6.74 8.02 6.96
CA LEU A 268 -6.64 7.18 8.16
C LEU A 268 -6.16 8.01 9.36
N ASP A 269 -5.32 9.01 9.10
CA ASP A 269 -4.88 10.02 10.06
C ASP A 269 -5.38 11.40 9.60
N PRO A 270 -6.59 11.82 10.02
CA PRO A 270 -7.19 13.06 9.54
C PRO A 270 -6.51 14.32 10.12
N HIS A 271 -5.59 14.23 11.07
CA HIS A 271 -4.84 15.37 11.60
C HIS A 271 -3.60 15.66 10.76
N TRP A 272 -3.03 14.63 10.14
CA TRP A 272 -1.86 14.78 9.29
C TRP A 272 -2.19 15.12 7.83
N PHE A 273 -1.31 15.86 7.16
CA PHE A 273 -1.40 16.10 5.71
C PHE A 273 -0.02 16.27 5.08
N SER A 274 0.11 15.89 3.80
CA SER A 274 1.33 16.10 3.02
C SER A 274 1.03 16.21 1.53
N THR A 275 1.62 17.21 0.89
CA THR A 275 1.40 17.49 -0.55
C THR A 275 2.06 16.44 -1.45
N LEU A 276 3.22 15.90 -1.05
CA LEU A 276 3.99 14.94 -1.84
C LEU A 276 3.43 13.50 -1.75
N PHE A 277 2.51 13.26 -0.81
CA PHE A 277 2.07 11.91 -0.46
C PHE A 277 1.48 11.12 -1.62
N GLY A 278 0.68 11.75 -2.49
CA GLY A 278 0.15 11.08 -3.69
C GLY A 278 1.26 10.57 -4.61
N TRP A 279 2.31 11.36 -4.82
CA TRP A 279 3.44 10.96 -5.68
C TRP A 279 4.24 9.82 -5.07
N TYR A 280 4.34 9.81 -3.74
CA TYR A 280 4.98 8.73 -2.99
C TYR A 280 4.24 7.40 -3.20
N VAL A 281 2.92 7.37 -3.00
CA VAL A 281 2.08 6.19 -3.25
C VAL A 281 2.12 5.77 -4.72
N PHE A 282 2.06 6.73 -5.66
CA PHE A 282 2.23 6.48 -7.09
C PHE A 282 3.55 5.75 -7.39
N SER A 283 4.66 6.20 -6.81
CA SER A 283 5.96 5.56 -7.07
C SER A 283 5.99 4.11 -6.58
N SER A 284 5.40 3.83 -5.41
CA SER A 284 5.31 2.48 -4.82
C SER A 284 4.50 1.53 -5.72
N MET A 285 3.36 1.99 -6.25
CA MET A 285 2.56 1.19 -7.19
C MET A 285 3.27 0.97 -8.54
N PHE A 286 4.01 1.97 -9.03
CA PHE A 286 4.64 1.91 -10.35
C PHE A 286 5.82 0.93 -10.36
N VAL A 287 6.69 0.98 -9.33
CA VAL A 287 7.79 0.02 -9.15
C VAL A 287 7.24 -1.40 -9.02
N SER A 288 6.24 -1.59 -8.16
CA SER A 288 5.63 -2.91 -7.92
C SER A 288 4.98 -3.46 -9.19
N GLY A 289 4.28 -2.62 -9.95
CA GLY A 289 3.68 -3.01 -11.23
C GLY A 289 4.71 -3.48 -12.26
N ILE A 290 5.78 -2.71 -12.49
CA ILE A 290 6.85 -3.08 -13.44
C ILE A 290 7.54 -4.38 -13.00
N THR A 291 7.76 -4.54 -11.70
CA THR A 291 8.34 -5.75 -11.12
C THR A 291 7.48 -6.99 -11.42
N VAL A 292 6.15 -6.90 -11.24
CA VAL A 292 5.25 -8.01 -11.57
C VAL A 292 5.21 -8.29 -13.08
N ILE A 293 5.31 -7.27 -13.94
CA ILE A 293 5.46 -7.49 -15.39
C ILE A 293 6.70 -8.34 -15.67
N ALA A 294 7.85 -8.00 -15.06
CA ALA A 294 9.09 -8.75 -15.21
C ALA A 294 8.96 -10.20 -14.73
N LEU A 295 8.43 -10.41 -13.53
CA LEU A 295 8.27 -11.76 -12.95
C LEU A 295 7.34 -12.65 -13.80
N VAL A 296 6.19 -12.13 -14.24
CA VAL A 296 5.25 -12.89 -15.09
C VAL A 296 5.87 -13.18 -16.47
N THR A 297 6.60 -12.22 -17.04
CA THR A 297 7.30 -12.38 -18.32
C THR A 297 8.38 -13.46 -18.24
N ILE A 298 9.21 -13.43 -17.20
CA ILE A 298 10.26 -14.43 -16.96
C ILE A 298 9.63 -15.81 -16.75
N TYR A 299 8.55 -15.90 -15.98
CA TYR A 299 7.83 -17.16 -15.78
C TYR A 299 7.32 -17.73 -17.11
N LEU A 300 6.64 -16.93 -17.93
CA LEU A 300 6.12 -17.40 -19.23
C LEU A 300 7.24 -17.74 -20.23
N LYS A 301 8.35 -16.97 -20.23
CA LYS A 301 9.55 -17.26 -21.03
C LYS A 301 10.17 -18.60 -20.63
N SER A 302 10.31 -18.88 -19.33
CA SER A 302 10.86 -20.15 -18.82
C SER A 302 10.03 -21.38 -19.21
N ARG A 303 8.76 -21.17 -19.56
CA ARG A 303 7.81 -22.20 -20.02
C ARG A 303 7.66 -22.22 -21.54
N ASN A 304 8.52 -21.53 -22.29
CA ASN A 304 8.53 -21.42 -23.74
C ASN A 304 7.26 -20.79 -24.36
N TYR A 305 6.49 -20.00 -23.61
CA TYR A 305 5.31 -19.31 -24.15
C TYR A 305 5.63 -17.97 -24.84
N LEU A 306 6.82 -17.41 -24.61
CA LEU A 306 7.27 -16.12 -25.14
C LEU A 306 8.61 -16.24 -25.91
N PRO A 307 8.64 -16.94 -27.07
CA PRO A 307 9.90 -17.15 -27.83
C PRO A 307 10.48 -15.86 -28.44
N PHE A 308 9.67 -14.82 -28.59
CA PHE A 308 10.05 -13.51 -29.13
C PHE A 308 10.59 -12.55 -28.06
N VAL A 309 10.62 -12.96 -26.79
CA VAL A 309 11.21 -12.18 -25.70
C VAL A 309 12.63 -12.67 -25.45
N ASN A 310 13.60 -11.79 -25.67
CA ASN A 310 15.02 -12.06 -25.41
C ASN A 310 15.51 -11.33 -24.14
N ASP A 311 16.80 -11.46 -23.83
CA ASP A 311 17.37 -10.93 -22.60
C ASP A 311 17.46 -9.40 -22.59
N SER A 312 17.36 -8.73 -23.75
CA SER A 312 17.30 -7.27 -23.85
C SER A 312 15.97 -6.72 -23.33
N HIS A 313 14.87 -7.45 -23.55
CA HIS A 313 13.57 -7.09 -22.97
C HIS A 313 13.58 -7.23 -21.45
N ILE A 314 14.23 -8.28 -20.94
CA ILE A 314 14.41 -8.49 -19.49
C ILE A 314 15.31 -7.41 -18.90
N HIS A 315 16.39 -7.07 -19.60
CA HIS A 315 17.29 -5.99 -19.23
C HIS A 315 16.56 -4.66 -19.11
N ASP A 316 15.69 -4.32 -20.06
CA ASP A 316 14.94 -3.07 -20.03
C ASP A 316 13.93 -3.04 -18.89
N LEU A 317 13.19 -4.13 -18.66
CA LEU A 317 12.32 -4.22 -17.48
C LEU A 317 13.12 -4.05 -16.19
N ALA A 318 14.28 -4.69 -16.06
CA ALA A 318 15.16 -4.55 -14.89
C ALA A 318 15.72 -3.13 -14.76
N LYS A 319 16.01 -2.45 -15.87
CA LYS A 319 16.42 -1.03 -15.88
C LYS A 319 15.30 -0.11 -15.40
N PHE A 320 14.07 -0.35 -15.84
CA PHE A 320 12.90 0.41 -15.36
C PHE A 320 12.64 0.14 -13.86
N MET A 321 12.67 -1.12 -13.42
CA MET A 321 12.56 -1.48 -12.00
C MET A 321 13.59 -0.72 -11.15
N PHE A 322 14.85 -0.75 -11.58
CA PHE A 322 15.95 -0.06 -10.91
C PHE A 322 15.75 1.46 -10.88
N GLY A 323 15.49 2.09 -12.03
CA GLY A 323 15.36 3.55 -12.12
C GLY A 323 14.20 4.09 -11.27
N ILE A 324 13.04 3.42 -11.31
CA ILE A 324 11.88 3.86 -10.54
C ILE A 324 12.06 3.54 -9.03
N SER A 325 12.81 2.50 -8.64
CA SER A 325 13.14 2.26 -7.21
C SER A 325 13.94 3.42 -6.59
N ILE A 326 14.86 4.02 -7.36
CA ILE A 326 15.57 5.24 -6.95
C ILE A 326 14.60 6.43 -6.86
N PHE A 327 13.65 6.54 -7.80
CA PHE A 327 12.62 7.58 -7.76
C PHE A 327 11.73 7.47 -6.50
N TRP A 328 11.30 6.27 -6.11
CA TRP A 328 10.61 6.04 -4.84
C TRP A 328 11.46 6.47 -3.65
N THR A 329 12.75 6.11 -3.65
CA THR A 329 13.68 6.48 -2.57
C THR A 329 13.82 8.00 -2.43
N TYR A 330 13.92 8.69 -3.57
CA TYR A 330 13.96 10.16 -3.60
C TYR A 330 12.71 10.75 -2.96
N LEU A 331 11.51 10.26 -3.31
CA LEU A 331 10.26 10.76 -2.75
C LEU A 331 10.16 10.48 -1.25
N TRP A 332 10.45 9.24 -0.84
CA TRP A 332 10.52 8.86 0.58
C TRP A 332 11.42 9.79 1.38
N PHE A 333 12.67 9.98 0.90
CA PHE A 333 13.66 10.79 1.58
C PHE A 333 13.28 12.27 1.59
N SER A 334 12.77 12.80 0.47
CA SER A 334 12.37 14.21 0.40
C SER A 334 11.20 14.54 1.31
N GLN A 335 10.22 13.62 1.45
CA GLN A 335 9.12 13.80 2.38
C GLN A 335 9.61 13.75 3.84
N PHE A 336 10.38 12.72 4.18
CA PHE A 336 10.94 12.54 5.51
C PHE A 336 11.81 13.71 5.92
N LEU A 337 12.79 14.09 5.08
CA LEU A 337 13.75 15.14 5.37
C LEU A 337 13.08 16.48 5.62
N LEU A 338 12.07 16.86 4.82
CA LEU A 338 11.43 18.17 4.96
C LEU A 338 10.64 18.30 6.27
N ILE A 339 9.91 17.25 6.66
CA ILE A 339 9.16 17.24 7.93
C ILE A 339 10.14 17.15 9.10
N TRP A 340 11.15 16.28 9.02
CA TRP A 340 12.18 16.16 10.05
C TRP A 340 12.97 17.46 10.26
N TYR A 341 13.31 18.16 9.17
CA TYR A 341 14.13 19.38 9.23
C TYR A 341 13.38 20.57 9.87
N SER A 342 12.10 20.77 9.53
CA SER A 342 11.31 21.88 10.08
C SER A 342 10.69 21.55 11.44
N ASN A 343 10.53 20.26 11.75
CA ASN A 343 10.03 19.73 13.01
C ASN A 343 8.79 20.44 13.57
N ILE A 344 7.79 20.70 12.72
CA ILE A 344 6.52 21.34 13.14
C ILE A 344 5.70 20.30 13.93
N PRO A 345 5.30 20.56 15.18
CA PRO A 345 4.72 19.55 16.07
C PRO A 345 3.53 18.78 15.48
N GLU A 346 2.63 19.45 14.76
CA GLU A 346 1.44 18.83 14.14
C GLU A 346 1.79 17.81 13.04
N GLU A 347 2.86 18.03 12.28
CA GLU A 347 3.22 17.17 11.13
C GLU A 347 4.20 16.04 11.51
N VAL A 348 4.93 16.22 12.61
CA VAL A 348 6.03 15.34 13.02
C VAL A 348 5.56 14.07 13.71
N THR A 349 4.43 14.13 14.41
CA THR A 349 3.82 12.99 15.12
C THR A 349 3.67 11.76 14.22
N TYR A 350 3.38 11.97 12.93
CA TYR A 350 3.34 10.93 11.92
C TYR A 350 4.63 10.09 11.85
N TYR A 351 5.80 10.75 11.89
CA TYR A 351 7.10 10.07 11.84
C TYR A 351 7.58 9.60 13.22
N VAL A 352 7.20 10.28 14.30
CA VAL A 352 7.53 9.85 15.67
C VAL A 352 6.95 8.46 15.93
N ALA A 353 5.64 8.28 15.74
CA ALA A 353 4.98 6.97 15.91
C ALA A 353 5.58 5.87 15.00
N ARG A 354 6.07 6.24 13.81
CA ARG A 354 6.68 5.27 12.88
C ARG A 354 8.13 4.93 13.22
N ILE A 355 8.86 5.83 13.85
CA ILE A 355 10.25 5.61 14.23
C ILE A 355 10.33 4.86 15.55
N GLU A 356 9.50 5.25 16.53
CA GLU A 356 9.48 4.67 17.87
C GLU A 356 8.90 3.24 17.82
N ASP A 357 7.70 3.06 17.26
CA ASP A 357 7.02 1.75 17.33
C ASP A 357 7.34 0.85 16.14
N TYR A 358 7.66 1.42 14.97
CA TYR A 358 7.85 0.70 13.71
C TYR A 358 9.27 0.82 13.14
N GLY A 359 10.26 1.30 13.91
CA GLY A 359 11.59 1.68 13.40
C GLY A 359 12.28 0.62 12.55
N LEU A 360 12.23 -0.66 12.96
CA LEU A 360 12.80 -1.77 12.18
C LEU A 360 12.14 -1.89 10.80
N VAL A 361 10.81 -1.79 10.72
CA VAL A 361 10.06 -1.90 9.47
C VAL A 361 10.24 -0.65 8.61
N PHE A 362 10.20 0.53 9.24
CA PHE A 362 10.32 1.83 8.59
C PHE A 362 11.69 2.05 7.94
N PHE A 363 12.79 1.69 8.61
CA PHE A 363 14.13 1.75 7.99
C PHE A 363 14.44 0.50 7.17
N GLY A 364 13.92 -0.67 7.57
CA GLY A 364 14.08 -1.92 6.84
C GLY A 364 13.52 -1.87 5.42
N MET A 365 12.34 -1.26 5.22
CA MET A 365 11.77 -1.09 3.88
C MET A 365 12.68 -0.26 2.96
N VAL A 366 13.42 0.73 3.48
CA VAL A 366 14.39 1.50 2.69
C VAL A 366 15.54 0.60 2.25
N VAL A 367 16.06 -0.26 3.13
CA VAL A 367 17.11 -1.22 2.74
C VAL A 367 16.62 -2.16 1.62
N LEU A 368 15.38 -2.64 1.71
CA LEU A 368 14.81 -3.57 0.72
C LEU A 368 14.47 -2.89 -0.62
N ASN A 369 13.94 -1.66 -0.59
CA ASN A 369 13.48 -0.95 -1.80
C ASN A 369 14.57 -0.10 -2.46
N PHE A 370 15.62 0.29 -1.72
CA PHE A 370 16.72 1.11 -2.24
C PHE A 370 18.04 0.36 -2.29
N LEU A 371 18.59 0.00 -1.12
CA LEU A 371 19.97 -0.48 -1.03
C LEU A 371 20.15 -1.80 -1.76
N PHE A 372 19.20 -2.73 -1.61
CA PHE A 372 19.28 -4.02 -2.27
C PHE A 372 19.19 -3.92 -3.81
N PRO A 373 18.17 -3.25 -4.40
CA PRO A 373 18.11 -3.03 -5.85
C PRO A 373 19.31 -2.23 -6.38
N LEU A 374 19.81 -1.25 -5.60
CA LEU A 374 20.97 -0.47 -5.97
C LEU A 374 22.21 -1.33 -6.15
N LEU A 375 22.52 -2.19 -5.19
CA LEU A 375 23.73 -3.02 -5.26
C LEU A 375 23.62 -4.12 -6.32
N LEU A 376 22.44 -4.68 -6.53
CA LEU A 376 22.23 -5.82 -7.44
C LEU A 376 22.00 -5.38 -8.89
N LEU A 377 21.14 -4.38 -9.11
CA LEU A 377 20.77 -3.89 -10.45
C LEU A 377 21.58 -2.67 -10.87
N MET A 378 22.72 -2.37 -10.26
CA MET A 378 23.67 -1.40 -10.84
C MET A 378 24.43 -2.01 -12.02
N ASN A 379 24.79 -3.30 -11.95
CA ASN A 379 25.51 -4.00 -13.02
C ASN A 379 24.59 -4.33 -14.21
N SER A 380 24.98 -3.95 -15.42
CA SER A 380 24.24 -4.24 -16.66
C SER A 380 24.14 -5.73 -16.97
N ASP A 381 25.14 -6.53 -16.62
CA ASP A 381 25.16 -7.96 -16.91
C ASP A 381 24.14 -8.69 -16.05
N PHE A 382 24.00 -8.29 -14.78
CA PHE A 382 23.04 -8.89 -13.85
C PHE A 382 21.59 -8.63 -14.27
N LYS A 383 21.31 -7.51 -14.94
CA LYS A 383 19.98 -7.17 -15.47
C LYS A 383 19.49 -8.12 -16.56
N ARG A 384 20.38 -8.88 -17.21
CA ARG A 384 20.04 -9.86 -18.25
C ARG A 384 19.81 -11.27 -17.70
N VAL A 385 20.23 -11.52 -16.46
CA VAL A 385 20.17 -12.84 -15.84
C VAL A 385 18.89 -12.96 -15.02
N ASN A 386 17.99 -13.84 -15.47
CA ASN A 386 16.67 -14.06 -14.87
C ASN A 386 16.72 -14.24 -13.35
N TRP A 387 17.72 -14.95 -12.82
CA TRP A 387 17.85 -15.20 -11.38
C TRP A 387 17.97 -13.91 -10.56
N PHE A 388 18.86 -12.99 -10.96
CA PHE A 388 19.05 -11.72 -10.26
C PHE A 388 17.81 -10.83 -10.35
N VAL A 389 17.15 -10.80 -11.52
CA VAL A 389 15.92 -10.02 -11.71
C VAL A 389 14.77 -10.58 -10.86
N VAL A 390 14.62 -11.90 -10.78
CA VAL A 390 13.58 -12.54 -9.95
C VAL A 390 13.83 -12.31 -8.47
N MET A 391 15.06 -12.53 -7.99
CA MET A 391 15.42 -12.31 -6.59
C MET A 391 15.17 -10.85 -6.18
N THR A 392 15.66 -9.90 -6.98
CA THR A 392 15.44 -8.47 -6.70
C THR A 392 13.96 -8.11 -6.77
N GLY A 393 13.22 -8.66 -7.73
CA GLY A 393 11.79 -8.42 -7.85
C GLY A 393 11.00 -8.91 -6.64
N ILE A 394 11.32 -10.07 -6.08
CA ILE A 394 10.66 -10.56 -4.84
C ILE A 394 10.95 -9.62 -3.68
N ILE A 395 12.21 -9.17 -3.53
CA ILE A 395 12.62 -8.28 -2.44
C ILE A 395 11.95 -6.90 -2.55
N ILE A 396 11.88 -6.33 -3.75
CA ILE A 396 11.16 -5.07 -4.03
C ILE A 396 9.68 -5.20 -3.66
N LEU A 397 9.02 -6.32 -4.02
CA LEU A 397 7.61 -6.51 -3.67
C LEU A 397 7.38 -6.66 -2.17
N LEU A 398 8.30 -7.35 -1.46
CA LEU A 398 8.26 -7.43 0.00
C LEU A 398 8.47 -6.05 0.64
N GLY A 399 9.46 -5.29 0.18
CA GLY A 399 9.72 -3.95 0.67
C GLY A 399 8.56 -2.98 0.42
N HIS A 400 7.91 -3.03 -0.74
CA HIS A 400 6.73 -2.21 -1.00
C HIS A 400 5.47 -2.69 -0.26
N TYR A 401 5.37 -3.97 0.10
CA TYR A 401 4.32 -4.40 1.02
C TYR A 401 4.52 -3.79 2.41
N LEU A 402 5.76 -3.80 2.92
CA LEU A 402 6.10 -3.15 4.19
C LEU A 402 5.90 -1.63 4.14
N ASP A 403 6.13 -1.01 2.99
CA ASP A 403 5.81 0.40 2.75
C ASP A 403 4.32 0.69 2.97
N ILE A 404 3.42 -0.05 2.31
CA ILE A 404 1.97 0.09 2.54
C ILE A 404 1.60 -0.24 3.99
N PHE A 405 2.23 -1.26 4.58
CA PHE A 405 2.01 -1.66 5.97
C PHE A 405 2.30 -0.49 6.92
N VAL A 406 3.44 0.19 6.79
CA VAL A 406 3.80 1.34 7.64
C VAL A 406 2.97 2.58 7.31
N MET A 407 2.43 2.72 6.11
CA MET A 407 1.48 3.80 5.83
C MET A 407 0.13 3.62 6.54
N VAL A 408 -0.33 2.38 6.77
CA VAL A 408 -1.69 2.08 7.26
C VAL A 408 -1.74 1.65 8.73
N MET A 409 -0.83 0.76 9.17
CA MET A 409 -0.92 0.10 10.48
C MET A 409 -0.77 1.06 11.66
N PRO A 410 0.18 2.02 11.68
CA PRO A 410 0.30 2.95 12.80
C PRO A 410 -0.98 3.75 13.05
N ALA A 411 -1.68 4.16 11.99
CA ALA A 411 -2.91 4.94 12.08
C ALA A 411 -4.16 4.11 12.47
N THR A 412 -4.07 2.77 12.43
CA THR A 412 -5.23 1.88 12.63
C THR A 412 -5.12 1.01 13.87
N VAL A 413 -3.92 0.59 14.22
CA VAL A 413 -3.65 -0.31 15.35
C VAL A 413 -2.60 0.21 16.32
N GLY A 414 -2.00 1.39 16.08
CA GLY A 414 -0.98 1.97 16.96
C GLY A 414 0.15 0.99 17.29
N GLU A 415 0.42 0.83 18.59
CA GLU A 415 1.44 -0.06 19.14
C GLU A 415 1.08 -1.56 19.09
N SER A 416 -0.20 -1.90 18.94
CA SER A 416 -0.70 -3.29 18.93
C SER A 416 -0.38 -4.08 17.65
N TRP A 417 0.68 -3.69 16.93
CA TRP A 417 1.05 -4.28 15.66
C TRP A 417 1.96 -5.49 15.83
N PHE A 418 1.83 -6.42 14.90
CA PHE A 418 2.73 -7.56 14.71
C PHE A 418 2.38 -8.22 13.38
N ILE A 419 3.35 -8.85 12.74
CA ILE A 419 3.11 -9.64 11.51
C ILE A 419 2.74 -11.06 11.95
N GLY A 420 1.44 -11.33 12.01
CA GLY A 420 0.90 -12.60 12.49
C GLY A 420 0.12 -13.37 11.44
N ILE A 421 -0.77 -14.24 11.93
CA ILE A 421 -1.65 -15.04 11.08
C ILE A 421 -2.53 -14.15 10.19
N PRO A 422 -3.19 -13.07 10.66
CA PRO A 422 -4.06 -12.24 9.82
C PRO A 422 -3.35 -11.61 8.62
N GLU A 423 -2.13 -11.09 8.82
CA GLU A 423 -1.33 -10.42 7.80
C GLU A 423 -0.85 -11.40 6.73
N LEU A 424 -0.25 -12.53 7.16
CA LEU A 424 0.24 -13.57 6.25
C LEU A 424 -0.91 -14.25 5.49
N SER A 425 -2.06 -14.44 6.15
CA SER A 425 -3.24 -15.06 5.56
C SER A 425 -3.91 -14.16 4.53
N SER A 426 -3.98 -12.85 4.81
CA SER A 426 -4.44 -11.84 3.85
C SER A 426 -3.56 -11.82 2.60
N LEU A 427 -2.22 -11.81 2.78
CA LEU A 427 -1.26 -11.89 1.69
C LEU A 427 -1.42 -13.17 0.85
N ALA A 428 -1.58 -14.33 1.51
CA ALA A 428 -1.80 -15.60 0.83
C ALA A 428 -3.12 -15.60 0.05
N PHE A 429 -4.20 -15.11 0.65
CA PHE A 429 -5.53 -15.05 0.02
C PHE A 429 -5.49 -14.20 -1.25
N PHE A 430 -5.06 -12.95 -1.15
CA PHE A 430 -5.02 -12.04 -2.29
C PHE A 430 -3.95 -12.41 -3.31
N GLY A 431 -2.81 -12.96 -2.88
CA GLY A 431 -1.80 -13.51 -3.79
C GLY A 431 -2.33 -14.69 -4.59
N GLY A 432 -3.06 -15.60 -3.96
CA GLY A 432 -3.76 -16.70 -4.62
C GLY A 432 -4.80 -16.19 -5.63
N LEU A 433 -5.65 -15.24 -5.22
CA LEU A 433 -6.65 -14.64 -6.10
C LEU A 433 -6.01 -13.92 -7.29
N PHE A 434 -4.95 -13.15 -7.05
CA PHE A 434 -4.20 -12.44 -8.07
C PHE A 434 -3.62 -13.41 -9.11
N ILE A 435 -2.91 -14.44 -8.67
CA ILE A 435 -2.36 -15.49 -9.57
C ILE A 435 -3.50 -16.14 -10.37
N PHE A 436 -4.59 -16.52 -9.72
CA PHE A 436 -5.71 -17.18 -10.38
C PHE A 436 -6.31 -16.29 -11.48
N VAL A 437 -6.61 -15.02 -11.17
CA VAL A 437 -7.22 -14.08 -12.12
C VAL A 437 -6.28 -13.77 -13.27
N VAL A 438 -5.02 -13.44 -13.00
CA VAL A 438 -4.04 -13.04 -14.02
C VAL A 438 -3.79 -14.17 -15.01
N PHE A 439 -3.46 -15.37 -14.52
CA PHE A 439 -3.18 -16.49 -15.41
C PHE A 439 -4.44 -17.03 -16.10
N SER A 440 -5.61 -16.93 -15.49
CA SER A 440 -6.89 -17.22 -16.19
C SER A 440 -7.24 -16.17 -17.25
N ALA A 441 -6.80 -14.93 -17.10
CA ALA A 441 -6.99 -13.90 -18.12
C ALA A 441 -6.06 -14.13 -19.33
N LEU A 442 -4.83 -14.58 -19.10
CA LEU A 442 -3.86 -14.90 -20.15
C LEU A 442 -4.30 -16.03 -21.09
N THR A 443 -5.21 -16.92 -20.66
CA THR A 443 -5.75 -17.96 -21.55
C THR A 443 -6.79 -17.44 -22.54
N LYS A 444 -7.28 -16.20 -22.36
CA LYS A 444 -8.40 -15.63 -23.14
C LYS A 444 -7.97 -14.95 -24.45
N ALA A 445 -6.66 -14.80 -24.68
CA ALA A 445 -6.12 -14.20 -25.89
C ALA A 445 -4.73 -14.78 -26.23
N PRO A 446 -4.29 -14.74 -27.50
CA PRO A 446 -2.91 -15.03 -27.86
C PRO A 446 -1.94 -14.07 -27.17
N LEU A 447 -0.75 -14.56 -26.79
CA LEU A 447 0.26 -13.76 -26.07
C LEU A 447 1.00 -12.76 -26.96
N LEU A 448 0.99 -12.95 -28.27
CA LEU A 448 1.56 -11.99 -29.22
C LEU A 448 0.43 -11.15 -29.80
N ALA A 449 0.49 -9.84 -29.58
CA ALA A 449 -0.43 -8.88 -30.20
C ALA A 449 -0.16 -8.78 -31.71
N LYS A 450 -1.20 -8.86 -32.53
CA LYS A 450 -1.11 -8.76 -33.99
C LYS A 450 -1.55 -7.37 -34.43
N GLY A 451 -1.10 -6.94 -35.62
CA GLY A 451 -1.53 -5.68 -36.22
C GLY A 451 -1.09 -4.40 -35.49
N ASN A 452 -0.23 -4.50 -34.46
CA ASN A 452 0.39 -3.34 -33.83
C ASN A 452 1.49 -2.79 -34.77
N PRO A 453 1.52 -1.46 -35.04
CA PRO A 453 2.48 -0.86 -35.97
C PRO A 453 3.95 -1.06 -35.58
N PHE A 454 4.25 -1.25 -34.29
CA PHE A 454 5.61 -1.38 -33.75
C PHE A 454 5.98 -2.84 -33.41
N ILE A 455 5.14 -3.82 -33.76
CA ILE A 455 5.41 -5.22 -33.38
C ILE A 455 6.68 -5.77 -34.02
N LYS A 456 7.01 -5.34 -35.25
CA LYS A 456 8.15 -5.89 -36.00
C LYS A 456 9.50 -5.45 -35.44
N GLU A 457 9.62 -4.19 -35.02
CA GLU A 457 10.83 -3.73 -34.32
C GLU A 457 10.94 -4.36 -32.93
N SER A 458 9.82 -4.54 -32.22
CA SER A 458 9.77 -5.21 -30.91
C SER A 458 10.29 -6.65 -30.99
N GLU A 459 9.88 -7.42 -32.00
CA GLU A 459 10.36 -8.80 -32.23
C GLU A 459 11.87 -8.89 -32.47
N HIS A 460 12.50 -7.85 -33.04
CA HIS A 460 13.92 -7.81 -33.35
C HIS A 460 14.71 -6.93 -32.37
N TYR A 461 14.08 -6.48 -31.29
CA TYR A 461 14.67 -5.56 -30.33
C TYR A 461 15.88 -6.18 -29.64
N HIS A 462 16.97 -5.44 -29.60
CA HIS A 462 18.19 -5.78 -28.89
C HIS A 462 18.83 -4.52 -28.32
N TYR A 463 19.45 -4.67 -27.17
CA TYR A 463 20.20 -3.62 -26.45
C TYR A 463 21.43 -4.23 -25.83
#